data_AF-A0A1F4PQY5-F1
#
_entry.id   AF-A0A1F4PQY5-F1
#
_cell.length_a   1.000
_cell.length_b   1.000
_cell.length_c   1.000
_cell.angle_alpha   90.00
_cell.angle_beta   90.00
_cell.angle_gamma   90.00
#
_symmetry.space_group_name_H-M   'P 1'
#
loop_
_entity.id
_entity.type
_entity.pdbx_description
1 polymer ?
#
loop_
_entity_poly.entity_id
_entity_poly.type
_entity_poly.pdbx_seq_one_letter_code
_entity_poly.pdbx_strand_id
1 'polypeptide(L)'
;MLNLAASVAASMPTSTFYRELNAQSPFVVSCGCAMSQTHHSANTAHPDAVLASLQKTSKTHKDSQGFLTHKDRIGYVRKSLPNITCPCGFKFNPLSEPDQKILTKVMLELTIQGPNQAMILNCPNCRDVIKTDPRQEIKLTAAHQQAMLSQIEFLGVKNQAACTNNGLPTYRISLEASDVLTQNSTDIDPAKLKTQAAFLQCLGNPLVFCHHYANPQAIPDLFEKAEHAAWFAKYCASIAQASPQITHICPISQPVGFAHRVSRGSLPPFKINIALAEYLKNITNAQVQACQEMKKINPNLKVLMSHQWKPMKPLHGIFSPWYALEKLICTIADRMYNGAFVKMLQPHQDLFDGIALSIYPALYFNGWVPSGDNCAGNFSADDALEAIMQTHTKFPTKDIYIVETGCNTADPETKKAFIDMTLHVCKIAREKNVSIKGVYFWGQTNDPEFYSEWNLPQGSTNFAPFDKLDPANPCGSVNASGLYLQEILKA
;
A
#
# COMPACT_ATOMS: atom_id res chain seq x y z
N MET A 1 -3.92 -30.41 -8.63
CA MET A 1 -3.28 -30.07 -7.35
C MET A 1 -4.09 -29.08 -6.50
N LEU A 2 -5.05 -28.33 -7.06
CA LEU A 2 -6.01 -27.48 -6.30
C LEU A 2 -6.79 -28.21 -5.17
N ASN A 3 -7.02 -29.52 -5.26
CA ASN A 3 -7.65 -30.30 -4.18
C ASN A 3 -6.73 -30.59 -2.97
N LEU A 4 -5.40 -30.38 -3.08
CA LEU A 4 -4.48 -30.77 -2.00
C LEU A 4 -4.45 -29.72 -0.87
N ALA A 5 -4.43 -28.42 -1.20
CA ALA A 5 -4.45 -27.37 -0.18
C ALA A 5 -5.80 -27.32 0.57
N ALA A 6 -6.92 -27.49 -0.16
CA ALA A 6 -8.25 -27.52 0.45
C ALA A 6 -8.49 -28.78 1.30
N SER A 7 -7.92 -29.94 0.93
CA SER A 7 -8.09 -31.18 1.71
C SER A 7 -7.15 -31.29 2.92
N VAL A 8 -5.94 -30.72 2.84
CA VAL A 8 -4.99 -30.75 3.97
C VAL A 8 -5.38 -29.73 5.05
N ALA A 9 -5.86 -28.54 4.68
CA ALA A 9 -6.36 -27.54 5.63
C ALA A 9 -7.58 -28.03 6.42
N ALA A 10 -8.37 -28.96 5.86
CA ALA A 10 -9.59 -29.46 6.51
C ALA A 10 -9.35 -30.38 7.72
N SER A 11 -8.11 -30.82 7.99
CA SER A 11 -7.85 -31.86 9.01
C SER A 11 -7.18 -31.37 10.31
N MET A 12 -6.60 -30.17 10.33
CA MET A 12 -5.86 -29.66 11.49
C MET A 12 -6.36 -28.25 11.87
N PRO A 13 -6.64 -27.97 13.16
CA PRO A 13 -6.97 -26.62 13.60
C PRO A 13 -5.84 -25.65 13.27
N THR A 14 -6.16 -24.49 12.71
CA THR A 14 -5.19 -23.47 12.27
C THR A 14 -4.26 -23.00 13.38
N SER A 15 -4.74 -22.97 14.63
CA SER A 15 -3.92 -22.72 15.82
C SER A 15 -2.79 -23.74 16.01
N THR A 16 -3.05 -25.01 15.73
CA THR A 16 -2.01 -26.06 15.78
C THR A 16 -1.04 -25.91 14.62
N PHE A 17 -1.55 -25.62 13.43
CA PHE A 17 -0.74 -25.34 12.26
C PHE A 17 0.23 -24.16 12.50
N TYR A 18 -0.25 -23.06 13.10
CA TYR A 18 0.57 -21.90 13.41
C TYR A 18 1.67 -22.21 14.43
N ARG A 19 1.35 -22.98 15.48
CA ARG A 19 2.36 -23.46 16.44
C ARG A 19 3.45 -24.29 15.76
N GLU A 20 3.09 -25.20 14.86
CA GLU A 20 4.07 -25.96 14.08
C GLU A 20 4.97 -25.05 13.23
N LEU A 21 4.36 -24.07 12.55
CA LEU A 21 5.09 -23.10 11.74
C LEU A 21 6.09 -22.30 12.57
N ASN A 22 5.69 -21.84 13.77
CA ASN A 22 6.56 -21.05 14.64
C ASN A 22 7.63 -21.91 15.36
N ALA A 23 7.36 -23.20 15.60
CA ALA A 23 8.29 -24.12 16.26
C ALA A 23 9.53 -24.44 15.40
N GLN A 24 9.41 -24.45 14.06
CA GLN A 24 10.54 -24.77 13.17
C GLN A 24 11.62 -23.68 13.19
N SER A 25 11.19 -22.42 13.16
CA SER A 25 12.02 -21.23 13.31
C SER A 25 11.08 -20.03 13.54
N PRO A 26 11.57 -18.94 14.17
CA PRO A 26 10.76 -17.77 14.45
C PRO A 26 10.02 -17.27 13.22
N PHE A 27 8.70 -17.09 13.34
CA PHE A 27 7.83 -16.66 12.25
C PHE A 27 6.75 -15.73 12.77
N VAL A 28 6.65 -14.54 12.17
CA VAL A 28 5.66 -13.54 12.56
C VAL A 28 4.38 -13.69 11.76
N VAL A 29 3.24 -13.61 12.45
CA VAL A 29 1.95 -13.32 11.82
C VAL A 29 1.47 -11.98 12.38
N SER A 30 1.01 -11.08 11.53
CA SER A 30 0.49 -9.79 11.96
C SER A 30 -0.48 -9.22 10.94
N CYS A 31 -1.08 -8.09 11.27
CA CYS A 31 -1.62 -7.14 10.31
C CYS A 31 -0.62 -6.00 10.04
N GLY A 32 -0.95 -5.14 9.08
CA GLY A 32 -0.24 -3.91 8.83
C GLY A 32 -1.19 -2.77 8.49
N CYS A 33 -0.77 -1.54 8.78
CA CYS A 33 -1.48 -0.33 8.38
C CYS A 33 -0.58 0.54 7.49
N ALA A 34 -1.18 1.34 6.63
CA ALA A 34 -0.53 2.52 6.08
C ALA A 34 -1.15 3.77 6.67
N MET A 35 -0.32 4.60 7.31
CA MET A 35 -0.75 5.95 7.66
C MET A 35 -0.94 6.81 6.41
N SER A 36 -0.46 6.37 5.24
CA SER A 36 -0.59 7.10 3.98
C SER A 36 -1.92 6.97 3.25
N GLN A 37 -2.79 6.07 3.72
CA GLN A 37 -4.14 5.88 3.17
C GLN A 37 -5.23 6.46 4.08
N THR A 38 -4.83 7.16 5.15
CA THR A 38 -5.74 8.01 5.91
C THR A 38 -6.13 9.19 5.04
N HIS A 39 -7.43 9.33 4.79
CA HIS A 39 -7.96 10.41 4.01
C HIS A 39 -7.48 11.78 4.55
N HIS A 40 -6.97 12.63 3.65
CA HIS A 40 -6.77 14.07 3.85
C HIS A 40 -5.76 14.49 4.94
N SER A 41 -4.45 14.29 4.72
CA SER A 41 -3.44 15.18 5.33
C SER A 41 -3.33 16.47 4.51
N ALA A 42 -3.13 17.63 5.14
CA ALA A 42 -2.99 18.92 4.44
C ALA A 42 -1.72 19.00 3.60
N ASN A 43 -0.82 18.01 3.70
CA ASN A 43 0.54 18.04 3.18
C ASN A 43 0.85 16.87 2.20
N THR A 44 -0.11 16.00 1.87
CA THR A 44 0.02 15.00 0.79
C THR A 44 -0.32 15.65 -0.55
N ALA A 45 0.45 15.39 -1.62
CA ALA A 45 0.28 16.07 -2.91
C ALA A 45 -1.18 15.98 -3.41
N HIS A 46 -1.93 17.06 -3.21
CA HIS A 46 -3.34 17.12 -3.57
C HIS A 46 -3.50 17.35 -5.07
N PRO A 47 -4.65 16.95 -5.64
CA PRO A 47 -5.04 17.32 -7.00
C PRO A 47 -4.83 18.80 -7.32
N ASP A 48 -4.91 19.70 -6.33
CA ASP A 48 -4.80 21.15 -6.46
C ASP A 48 -3.37 21.66 -6.74
N ALA A 49 -2.37 21.22 -5.95
CA ALA A 49 -0.96 21.56 -6.20
C ALA A 49 -0.47 20.93 -7.53
N VAL A 50 -0.96 19.72 -7.82
CA VAL A 50 -0.73 19.03 -9.09
C VAL A 50 -1.42 19.76 -10.25
N LEU A 51 -2.66 20.24 -10.09
CA LEU A 51 -3.39 20.98 -11.12
C LEU A 51 -2.72 22.33 -11.40
N ALA A 52 -2.28 23.07 -10.38
CA ALA A 52 -1.54 24.31 -10.54
C ALA A 52 -0.20 24.10 -11.28
N SER A 53 0.52 23.02 -10.94
CA SER A 53 1.73 22.61 -11.65
C SER A 53 1.42 22.21 -13.11
N LEU A 54 0.41 21.39 -13.35
CA LEU A 54 -0.02 20.95 -14.69
C LEU A 54 -0.54 22.11 -15.55
N GLN A 55 -1.22 23.11 -14.98
CA GLN A 55 -1.66 24.32 -15.69
C GLN A 55 -0.48 25.23 -16.07
N LYS A 56 0.56 25.26 -15.25
CA LYS A 56 1.81 25.97 -15.56
C LYS A 56 2.54 25.28 -16.72
N THR A 57 2.55 23.95 -16.75
CA THR A 57 3.19 23.14 -17.80
C THR A 57 2.35 22.98 -19.07
N SER A 58 1.02 23.07 -19.00
CA SER A 58 0.14 22.97 -20.17
C SER A 58 0.14 24.23 -21.03
N LYS A 59 0.54 25.38 -20.46
CA LYS A 59 0.75 26.62 -21.24
C LYS A 59 1.98 26.52 -22.15
N THR A 60 2.89 25.57 -21.90
CA THR A 60 4.13 25.41 -22.67
C THR A 60 4.13 24.20 -23.63
N HIS A 61 3.20 23.25 -23.51
CA HIS A 61 3.11 22.11 -24.43
C HIS A 61 1.68 21.85 -24.94
N LYS A 62 1.41 22.25 -26.19
CA LYS A 62 0.31 21.72 -27.00
C LYS A 62 0.88 20.59 -27.85
N ASP A 63 0.54 19.34 -27.60
CA ASP A 63 0.88 18.26 -28.54
C ASP A 63 -0.18 17.16 -28.58
N SER A 64 -0.54 16.80 -29.81
CA SER A 64 -1.11 15.58 -30.38
C SER A 64 -0.80 14.19 -29.78
N GLN A 65 -0.08 14.03 -28.66
CA GLN A 65 0.40 12.72 -28.19
C GLN A 65 -0.61 11.87 -27.38
N GLY A 66 -1.92 11.94 -27.66
CA GLY A 66 -2.86 10.96 -27.13
C GLY A 66 -2.89 10.84 -25.60
N PHE A 67 -2.86 11.98 -24.90
CA PHE A 67 -2.96 12.04 -23.44
C PHE A 67 -4.28 11.41 -22.93
N LEU A 68 -4.20 10.69 -21.80
CA LEU A 68 -5.40 10.38 -21.01
C LEU A 68 -6.16 11.68 -20.72
N THR A 69 -7.44 11.67 -21.09
CA THR A 69 -8.28 12.87 -21.06
C THR A 69 -8.52 13.34 -19.62
N HIS A 70 -8.84 14.63 -19.46
CA HIS A 70 -9.36 15.23 -18.21
C HIS A 70 -10.36 14.31 -17.47
N LYS A 71 -11.15 13.53 -18.22
CA LYS A 71 -12.17 12.58 -17.76
C LYS A 71 -11.67 11.49 -16.81
N ASP A 72 -10.42 11.06 -16.89
CA ASP A 72 -9.90 9.97 -16.04
C ASP A 72 -9.38 10.49 -14.68
N ARG A 73 -8.87 11.73 -14.65
CA ARG A 73 -8.37 12.43 -13.45
C ARG A 73 -9.49 12.87 -12.53
N ILE A 74 -10.62 13.15 -13.16
CA ILE A 74 -11.91 13.44 -12.56
C ILE A 74 -12.36 12.31 -11.61
N GLY A 75 -12.02 11.04 -11.85
CA GLY A 75 -12.44 9.91 -10.99
C GLY A 75 -11.89 9.93 -9.57
N TYR A 76 -10.62 10.29 -9.38
CA TYR A 76 -10.02 10.41 -8.03
C TYR A 76 -10.58 11.61 -7.27
N VAL A 77 -10.67 12.76 -7.96
CA VAL A 77 -11.30 13.95 -7.39
C VAL A 77 -12.75 13.66 -7.01
N ARG A 78 -13.53 13.03 -7.90
CA ARG A 78 -14.92 12.62 -7.66
C ARG A 78 -15.10 11.78 -6.41
N LYS A 79 -14.23 10.81 -6.15
CA LYS A 79 -14.26 9.98 -4.93
C LYS A 79 -13.94 10.77 -3.66
N SER A 80 -13.17 11.85 -3.78
CA SER A 80 -12.82 12.73 -2.66
C SER A 80 -13.79 13.90 -2.46
N LEU A 81 -14.76 14.10 -3.36
CA LEU A 81 -15.76 15.16 -3.24
C LEU A 81 -16.87 14.69 -2.30
N PRO A 82 -17.29 15.53 -1.32
CA PRO A 82 -18.50 15.22 -0.56
C PRO A 82 -19.70 15.14 -1.50
N ASN A 83 -20.70 14.33 -1.15
CA ASN A 83 -22.00 14.40 -1.81
C ASN A 83 -22.60 15.77 -1.55
N ILE A 84 -22.90 16.51 -2.62
CA ILE A 84 -23.41 17.88 -2.49
C ILE A 84 -24.92 17.83 -2.67
N THR A 85 -25.66 18.19 -1.62
CA THR A 85 -27.13 18.31 -1.69
C THR A 85 -27.52 19.78 -1.59
N CYS A 86 -28.30 20.27 -2.55
CA CYS A 86 -28.88 21.60 -2.53
C CYS A 86 -30.30 21.56 -1.93
N PRO A 87 -30.77 22.62 -1.24
CA PRO A 87 -32.15 22.71 -0.75
C PRO A 87 -33.23 22.49 -1.81
N CYS A 88 -32.96 22.81 -3.09
CA CYS A 88 -33.90 22.58 -4.19
C CYS A 88 -34.02 21.10 -4.62
N GLY A 89 -33.35 20.19 -3.90
CA GLY A 89 -33.33 18.76 -4.20
C GLY A 89 -32.25 18.32 -5.20
N PHE A 90 -31.45 19.25 -5.75
CA PHE A 90 -30.32 18.89 -6.60
C PHE A 90 -29.28 18.11 -5.78
N LYS A 91 -28.97 16.89 -6.22
CA LYS A 91 -27.90 16.06 -5.65
C LYS A 91 -26.79 15.97 -6.68
N PHE A 92 -25.66 16.63 -6.41
CA PHE A 92 -24.45 16.38 -7.16
C PHE A 92 -23.90 15.03 -6.72
N ASN A 93 -24.13 14.01 -7.53
CA ASN A 93 -23.41 12.77 -7.39
C ASN A 93 -22.19 12.82 -8.32
N PRO A 94 -20.98 13.04 -7.76
CA PRO A 94 -19.78 13.12 -8.56
C PRO A 94 -19.56 11.86 -9.42
N LEU A 95 -20.11 10.70 -9.04
CA LEU A 95 -19.93 9.44 -9.76
C LEU A 95 -20.90 9.24 -10.94
N SER A 96 -22.06 9.90 -10.97
CA SER A 96 -23.09 9.66 -12.00
C SER A 96 -23.30 10.81 -13.00
N GLU A 97 -22.79 12.01 -12.73
CA GLU A 97 -23.03 13.19 -13.56
C GLU A 97 -21.92 13.43 -14.61
N PRO A 98 -22.25 13.66 -15.90
CA PRO A 98 -21.27 13.91 -16.95
C PRO A 98 -20.83 15.39 -17.09
N ASP A 99 -21.39 16.33 -16.31
CA ASP A 99 -21.13 17.76 -16.54
C ASP A 99 -19.72 18.21 -16.10
N GLN A 100 -18.79 18.09 -17.05
CA GLN A 100 -17.39 18.48 -16.91
C GLN A 100 -17.20 19.94 -16.51
N LYS A 101 -18.15 20.84 -16.81
CA LYS A 101 -18.03 22.27 -16.47
C LYS A 101 -18.21 22.51 -14.98
N ILE A 102 -19.23 21.90 -14.39
CA ILE A 102 -19.48 21.97 -12.93
C ILE A 102 -18.29 21.38 -12.20
N LEU A 103 -17.84 20.19 -12.61
CA LEU A 103 -16.73 19.54 -11.95
C LEU A 103 -15.42 20.33 -12.09
N THR A 104 -15.15 20.92 -13.25
CA THR A 104 -13.97 21.79 -13.44
C THR A 104 -14.04 23.03 -12.54
N LYS A 105 -15.23 23.63 -12.39
CA LYS A 105 -15.44 24.75 -11.47
C LYS A 105 -15.27 24.35 -10.00
N VAL A 106 -15.85 23.22 -9.59
CA VAL A 106 -15.67 22.64 -8.25
C VAL A 106 -14.19 22.38 -7.96
N MET A 107 -13.45 21.84 -8.94
CA MET A 107 -12.01 21.62 -8.81
C MET A 107 -11.24 22.94 -8.67
N LEU A 108 -11.55 23.95 -9.47
CA LEU A 108 -10.91 25.28 -9.37
C LEU A 108 -11.18 25.96 -8.02
N GLU A 109 -12.40 25.87 -7.50
CA GLU A 109 -12.75 26.44 -6.19
C GLU A 109 -12.07 25.68 -5.04
N LEU A 110 -11.92 24.35 -5.14
CA LEU A 110 -11.13 23.54 -4.21
C LEU A 110 -9.65 23.93 -4.18
N THR A 111 -9.09 24.33 -5.32
CA THR A 111 -7.70 24.76 -5.42
C THR A 111 -7.46 26.11 -4.73
N ILE A 112 -8.48 26.97 -4.63
CA ILE A 112 -8.37 28.32 -4.07
C ILE A 112 -8.60 28.34 -2.57
N GLN A 113 -9.47 27.46 -2.07
CA GLN A 113 -9.87 27.42 -0.67
C GLN A 113 -9.05 26.36 0.09
N GLY A 114 -8.29 26.81 1.10
CA GLY A 114 -7.47 25.90 1.91
C GLY A 114 -8.31 24.83 2.65
N PRO A 115 -7.68 23.78 3.19
CA PRO A 115 -8.36 22.82 4.07
C PRO A 115 -9.11 23.57 5.17
N ASN A 116 -10.28 23.08 5.56
CA ASN A 116 -11.20 23.72 6.51
C ASN A 116 -12.00 24.96 6.02
N GLN A 117 -12.06 25.24 4.72
CA GLN A 117 -13.01 26.22 4.16
C GLN A 117 -14.20 25.54 3.45
N ALA A 118 -15.41 26.06 3.70
CA ALA A 118 -16.64 25.58 3.06
C ALA A 118 -16.66 26.01 1.59
N MET A 119 -16.75 25.05 0.65
CA MET A 119 -16.87 25.42 -0.77
C MET A 119 -18.19 26.14 -1.00
N ILE A 120 -18.13 27.24 -1.76
CA ILE A 120 -19.30 28.00 -2.19
C ILE A 120 -19.54 27.68 -3.66
N LEU A 121 -20.57 26.91 -3.95
CA LEU A 121 -20.91 26.49 -5.31
C LEU A 121 -22.30 27.00 -5.66
N ASN A 122 -22.50 27.57 -6.84
CA ASN A 122 -23.86 27.89 -7.28
C ASN A 122 -24.53 26.63 -7.81
N CYS A 123 -25.68 26.27 -7.26
CA CYS A 123 -26.51 25.16 -7.73
C CYS A 123 -26.86 25.37 -9.22
N PRO A 124 -26.66 24.36 -10.09
CA PRO A 124 -27.02 24.51 -11.50
C PRO A 124 -28.53 24.67 -11.70
N ASN A 125 -29.35 24.11 -10.80
CA ASN A 125 -30.80 24.11 -10.90
C ASN A 125 -31.43 25.43 -10.41
N CYS A 126 -31.16 25.84 -9.16
CA CYS A 126 -31.77 27.02 -8.56
C CYS A 126 -30.85 28.24 -8.44
N ARG A 127 -29.57 28.12 -8.82
CA ARG A 127 -28.52 29.15 -8.65
C ARG A 127 -28.15 29.50 -7.20
N ASP A 128 -28.79 28.90 -6.20
CA ASP A 128 -28.45 29.11 -4.79
C ASP A 128 -27.01 28.70 -4.48
N VAL A 129 -26.44 29.37 -3.48
CA VAL A 129 -25.15 29.01 -2.91
C VAL A 129 -25.29 27.70 -2.11
N ILE A 130 -24.65 26.65 -2.61
CA ILE A 130 -24.39 25.44 -1.88
C ILE A 130 -23.09 25.65 -1.10
N LYS A 131 -23.19 25.61 0.23
CA LYS A 131 -22.04 25.50 1.11
C LYS A 131 -21.77 24.02 1.33
N THR A 132 -20.61 23.54 0.93
CA THR A 132 -20.19 22.20 1.35
C THR A 132 -19.56 22.28 2.72
N ASP A 133 -19.64 21.20 3.49
CA ASP A 133 -18.84 21.11 4.69
C ASP A 133 -17.36 21.24 4.33
N PRO A 134 -16.58 21.98 5.13
CA PRO A 134 -15.14 22.02 4.97
C PRO A 134 -14.58 20.60 5.02
N ARG A 135 -13.65 20.28 4.12
CA ARG A 135 -12.86 19.05 4.26
C ARG A 135 -12.06 19.17 5.55
N GLN A 136 -12.39 18.33 6.53
CA GLN A 136 -11.59 18.21 7.73
C GLN A 136 -10.34 17.40 7.41
N GLU A 137 -9.19 17.96 7.76
CA GLU A 137 -7.94 17.21 7.80
C GLU A 137 -8.04 16.19 8.93
N ILE A 138 -8.14 14.91 8.60
CA ILE A 138 -8.18 13.86 9.61
C ILE A 138 -6.74 13.55 9.99
N LYS A 139 -6.26 14.21 11.05
CA LYS A 139 -4.99 13.84 11.67
C LYS A 139 -5.21 12.66 12.60
N LEU A 140 -4.33 11.67 12.51
CA LEU A 140 -4.18 10.69 13.59
C LEU A 140 -3.80 11.45 14.87
N THR A 141 -4.73 11.52 15.81
CA THR A 141 -4.51 12.14 17.12
C THR A 141 -3.76 11.16 18.02
N ALA A 142 -3.25 11.64 19.15
CA ALA A 142 -2.68 10.75 20.17
C ALA A 142 -3.72 9.70 20.63
N ALA A 143 -5.01 10.04 20.66
CA ALA A 143 -6.08 9.11 21.01
C ALA A 143 -6.27 8.03 19.91
N HIS A 144 -6.21 8.40 18.63
CA HIS A 144 -6.23 7.44 17.52
C HIS A 144 -5.01 6.50 17.56
N GLN A 145 -3.80 7.05 17.81
CA GLN A 145 -2.58 6.25 17.97
C GLN A 145 -2.70 5.26 19.14
N GLN A 146 -3.24 5.70 20.28
CA GLN A 146 -3.49 4.83 21.42
C GLN A 146 -4.52 3.75 21.09
N ALA A 147 -5.58 4.08 20.34
CA ALA A 147 -6.56 3.11 19.88
C ALA A 147 -5.92 2.04 18.97
N MET A 148 -5.04 2.46 18.06
CA MET A 148 -4.28 1.54 17.22
C MET A 148 -3.40 0.60 18.06
N LEU A 149 -2.75 1.12 19.10
CA LEU A 149 -1.93 0.32 20.02
C LEU A 149 -2.79 -0.71 20.77
N SER A 150 -3.95 -0.31 21.28
CA SER A 150 -4.90 -1.20 21.96
C SER A 150 -5.41 -2.31 21.04
N GLN A 151 -5.67 -2.00 19.77
CA GLN A 151 -6.06 -2.98 18.75
C GLN A 151 -4.96 -4.01 18.48
N ILE A 152 -3.71 -3.57 18.36
CA ILE A 152 -2.53 -4.45 18.17
C ILE A 152 -2.34 -5.36 19.38
N GLU A 153 -2.48 -4.80 20.59
CA GLU A 153 -2.39 -5.55 21.85
C GLU A 153 -3.53 -6.57 21.97
N PHE A 154 -4.76 -6.18 21.62
CA PHE A 154 -5.92 -7.06 21.60
C PHE A 154 -5.69 -8.27 20.68
N LEU A 155 -5.17 -8.07 19.48
CA LEU A 155 -4.85 -9.17 18.57
C LEU A 155 -3.76 -10.10 19.09
N GLY A 156 -2.99 -9.72 20.12
CA GLY A 156 -1.87 -10.50 20.62
C GLY A 156 -0.60 -10.34 19.79
N VAL A 157 -0.54 -9.35 18.90
CA VAL A 157 0.61 -9.13 18.01
C VAL A 157 1.91 -8.94 18.79
N LYS A 158 1.85 -8.23 19.92
CA LYS A 158 3.00 -7.99 20.82
C LYS A 158 3.44 -9.23 21.62
N ASN A 159 2.60 -10.26 21.72
CA ASN A 159 2.86 -11.45 22.53
C ASN A 159 3.69 -12.51 21.82
N GLN A 160 4.07 -12.28 20.56
CA GLN A 160 4.92 -13.19 19.77
C GLN A 160 6.39 -13.13 20.27
N ALA A 161 6.62 -13.55 21.52
CA ALA A 161 7.87 -13.40 22.27
C ALA A 161 9.07 -14.10 21.61
N ALA A 162 8.84 -15.23 20.92
CA ALA A 162 9.88 -15.89 20.14
C ALA A 162 10.39 -15.00 18.98
N CYS A 163 9.53 -14.15 18.44
CA CYS A 163 9.87 -13.23 17.35
C CYS A 163 10.58 -11.99 17.88
N THR A 164 10.15 -11.43 19.01
CA THR A 164 10.79 -10.25 19.63
C THR A 164 12.22 -10.56 20.09
N ASN A 165 12.47 -11.73 20.66
CA ASN A 165 13.81 -12.16 21.08
C ASN A 165 14.79 -12.35 19.91
N ASN A 166 14.27 -12.62 18.71
CA ASN A 166 15.07 -12.73 17.48
C ASN A 166 15.07 -11.42 16.67
N GLY A 167 14.51 -10.35 17.22
CA GLY A 167 14.46 -9.03 16.57
C GLY A 167 13.55 -8.98 15.34
N LEU A 168 12.67 -9.96 15.12
CA LEU A 168 11.71 -9.88 14.01
C LEU A 168 10.69 -8.78 14.28
N PRO A 169 10.28 -8.03 13.23
CA PRO A 169 9.31 -6.98 13.42
C PRO A 169 7.94 -7.58 13.64
N THR A 170 7.18 -7.10 14.61
CA THR A 170 5.89 -7.70 14.96
C THR A 170 4.71 -7.04 14.28
N TYR A 171 4.88 -5.84 13.73
CA TYR A 171 3.78 -5.07 13.11
C TYR A 171 4.30 -4.25 11.93
N ARG A 172 3.53 -4.11 10.85
CA ARG A 172 3.92 -3.30 9.69
C ARG A 172 3.23 -1.94 9.75
N ILE A 173 4.00 -0.87 9.59
CA ILE A 173 3.47 0.49 9.46
C ILE A 173 4.15 1.26 8.33
N SER A 174 3.40 2.08 7.61
CA SER A 174 3.96 3.07 6.70
C SER A 174 3.90 4.46 7.32
N LEU A 175 5.01 5.20 7.28
CA LEU A 175 5.07 6.60 7.64
C LEU A 175 4.79 7.46 6.41
N GLU A 176 4.23 8.64 6.66
CA GLU A 176 4.15 9.68 5.64
C GLU A 176 5.29 10.67 5.79
N ALA A 177 5.94 11.01 4.68
CA ALA A 177 6.98 12.03 4.70
C ALA A 177 6.42 13.35 5.24
N SER A 178 5.19 13.72 4.83
CA SER A 178 4.51 14.92 5.29
C SER A 178 4.32 15.02 6.81
N ASP A 179 4.33 13.89 7.53
CA ASP A 179 4.14 13.86 8.97
C ASP A 179 5.37 14.33 9.74
N VAL A 180 6.54 14.36 9.10
CA VAL A 180 7.78 14.85 9.72
C VAL A 180 8.38 16.07 9.02
N LEU A 181 7.79 16.53 7.92
CA LEU A 181 8.27 17.71 7.21
C LEU A 181 7.69 19.01 7.80
N THR A 182 8.48 20.07 7.70
CA THR A 182 8.01 21.44 7.92
C THR A 182 6.97 21.77 6.84
N GLN A 183 5.89 22.46 7.21
CA GLN A 183 4.81 22.77 6.26
C GLN A 183 5.36 23.55 5.06
N ASN A 184 5.04 23.09 3.84
CA ASN A 184 5.54 23.67 2.58
C ASN A 184 7.07 23.70 2.42
N SER A 185 7.81 22.87 3.16
CA SER A 185 9.26 22.75 3.03
C SER A 185 9.70 21.29 2.91
N THR A 186 10.86 21.08 2.30
CA THR A 186 11.53 19.77 2.20
C THR A 186 12.37 19.46 3.44
N ASP A 187 12.43 20.39 4.40
CA ASP A 187 13.14 20.24 5.66
C ASP A 187 12.35 19.39 6.66
N ILE A 188 13.07 18.49 7.34
CA ILE A 188 12.53 17.68 8.42
C ILE A 188 12.37 18.56 9.66
N ASP A 189 11.15 18.61 10.19
CA ASP A 189 10.81 19.21 11.47
C ASP A 189 11.25 18.26 12.61
N PRO A 190 12.25 18.64 13.44
CA PRO A 190 12.76 17.75 14.49
C PRO A 190 11.71 17.40 15.55
N ALA A 191 10.76 18.30 15.83
CA ALA A 191 9.72 18.06 16.83
C ALA A 191 8.70 17.03 16.31
N LYS A 192 8.31 17.13 15.04
CA LYS A 192 7.44 16.14 14.40
C LYS A 192 8.13 14.78 14.27
N LEU A 193 9.40 14.76 13.86
CA LEU A 193 10.20 13.53 13.80
C LEU A 193 10.26 12.85 15.18
N LYS A 194 10.49 13.62 16.25
CA LYS A 194 10.49 13.11 17.63
C LYS A 194 9.13 12.52 18.03
N THR A 195 8.03 13.16 17.66
CA THR A 195 6.67 12.64 17.90
C THR A 195 6.44 11.31 17.18
N GLN A 196 6.83 11.20 15.90
CA GLN A 196 6.71 9.95 15.15
C GLN A 196 7.60 8.85 15.72
N ALA A 197 8.84 9.17 16.11
CA ALA A 197 9.74 8.22 16.76
C ALA A 197 9.18 7.69 18.09
N ALA A 198 8.57 8.55 18.90
CA ALA A 198 7.90 8.15 20.14
C ALA A 198 6.72 7.20 19.88
N PHE A 199 5.91 7.47 18.85
CA PHE A 199 4.84 6.57 18.44
C PHE A 199 5.38 5.20 17.97
N LEU A 200 6.42 5.19 17.15
CA LEU A 200 7.10 3.96 16.72
C LEU A 200 7.69 3.18 17.90
N GLN A 201 8.15 3.87 18.94
CA GLN A 201 8.63 3.23 20.17
C GLN A 201 7.50 2.52 20.92
N CYS A 202 6.31 3.12 21.00
CA CYS A 202 5.13 2.51 21.61
C CYS A 202 4.66 1.25 20.85
N LEU A 203 4.91 1.17 19.55
CA LEU A 203 4.67 -0.03 18.73
C LEU A 203 5.68 -1.17 19.02
N GLY A 204 6.79 -0.87 19.71
CA GLY A 204 7.85 -1.82 20.02
C GLY A 204 8.84 -1.93 18.87
N ASN A 205 8.76 -3.00 18.08
CA ASN A 205 9.64 -3.25 16.94
C ASN A 205 8.82 -3.40 15.64
N PRO A 206 8.32 -2.31 15.06
CA PRO A 206 7.58 -2.38 13.81
C PRO A 206 8.52 -2.55 12.60
N LEU A 207 8.03 -3.17 11.53
CA LEU A 207 8.56 -3.05 10.19
C LEU A 207 8.05 -1.74 9.60
N VAL A 208 8.94 -0.79 9.39
CA VAL A 208 8.59 0.56 8.94
C VAL A 208 8.79 0.72 7.43
N PHE A 209 7.79 1.29 6.76
CA PHE A 209 7.88 1.73 5.38
C PHE A 209 7.99 3.26 5.34
N CYS A 210 9.01 3.80 4.68
CA CYS A 210 9.22 5.26 4.61
C CYS A 210 8.40 5.94 3.51
N HIS A 211 7.98 5.21 2.48
CA HIS A 211 7.11 5.72 1.43
C HIS A 211 6.08 4.68 1.03
N HIS A 212 4.83 5.11 0.93
CA HIS A 212 3.76 4.24 0.52
C HIS A 212 2.70 4.97 -0.32
N TYR A 213 2.97 5.08 -1.63
CA TYR A 213 2.08 5.67 -2.65
C TYR A 213 1.75 7.16 -2.52
N ALA A 214 2.35 7.86 -1.57
CA ALA A 214 2.09 9.28 -1.31
C ALA A 214 3.38 10.08 -1.37
N ASN A 215 3.42 11.05 -2.29
CA ASN A 215 4.49 12.04 -2.35
C ASN A 215 4.14 13.22 -1.44
N PRO A 216 5.13 13.78 -0.70
CA PRO A 216 4.89 14.99 0.07
C PRO A 216 4.61 16.17 -0.87
N GLN A 217 3.74 17.09 -0.48
CA GLN A 217 3.47 18.31 -1.27
C GLN A 217 4.70 19.15 -1.55
N ALA A 218 5.68 19.14 -0.65
CA ALA A 218 6.92 19.86 -0.83
C ALA A 218 7.76 19.32 -2.00
N ILE A 219 7.57 18.05 -2.39
CA ILE A 219 8.25 17.39 -3.50
C ILE A 219 7.25 16.50 -4.25
N PRO A 220 6.29 17.10 -4.97
CA PRO A 220 5.22 16.34 -5.61
C PRO A 220 5.76 15.43 -6.73
N ASP A 221 6.86 15.83 -7.36
CA ASP A 221 7.61 15.13 -8.40
C ASP A 221 8.70 14.19 -7.83
N LEU A 222 8.55 13.73 -6.58
CA LEU A 222 9.44 12.75 -5.97
C LEU A 222 9.62 11.53 -6.92
N PHE A 223 10.89 11.19 -7.15
CA PHE A 223 11.40 10.20 -8.10
C PHE A 223 11.32 10.53 -9.61
N GLU A 224 10.76 11.68 -10.02
CA GLU A 224 10.90 12.12 -11.42
C GLU A 224 12.31 12.60 -11.74
N LYS A 225 13.03 13.10 -10.74
CA LYS A 225 14.42 13.56 -10.87
C LYS A 225 15.36 12.66 -10.08
N ALA A 226 16.52 12.37 -10.67
CA ALA A 226 17.54 11.55 -10.02
C ALA A 226 18.06 12.17 -8.71
N GLU A 227 18.13 13.50 -8.62
CA GLU A 227 18.56 14.23 -7.41
C GLU A 227 17.65 14.02 -6.20
N HIS A 228 16.38 13.65 -6.39
CA HIS A 228 15.46 13.37 -5.29
C HIS A 228 15.85 12.12 -4.49
N ALA A 229 16.66 11.21 -5.07
CA ALA A 229 17.15 10.03 -4.38
C ALA A 229 17.94 10.39 -3.11
N ALA A 230 18.79 11.42 -3.18
CA ALA A 230 19.62 11.85 -2.05
C ALA A 230 18.78 12.44 -0.91
N TRP A 231 17.78 13.26 -1.25
CA TRP A 231 16.83 13.78 -0.27
C TRP A 231 16.06 12.65 0.40
N PHE A 232 15.53 11.70 -0.38
CA PHE A 232 14.76 10.58 0.14
C PHE A 232 15.59 9.67 1.05
N ALA A 233 16.86 9.44 0.67
CA ALA A 233 17.80 8.68 1.48
C ALA A 233 18.07 9.36 2.83
N LYS A 234 18.27 10.69 2.84
CA LYS A 234 18.42 11.48 4.07
C LYS A 234 17.18 11.39 4.97
N TYR A 235 15.99 11.46 4.37
CA TYR A 235 14.73 11.29 5.10
C TYR A 235 14.64 9.91 5.78
N CYS A 236 14.89 8.82 5.04
CA CYS A 236 14.90 7.47 5.61
C CYS A 236 15.92 7.32 6.74
N ALA A 237 17.12 7.88 6.53
CA ALA A 237 18.19 7.90 7.52
C ALA A 237 17.78 8.65 8.80
N SER A 238 17.10 9.79 8.70
CA SER A 238 16.59 10.52 9.88
C SER A 238 15.55 9.71 10.67
N ILE A 239 14.68 8.95 10.00
CA ILE A 239 13.73 8.05 10.67
C ILE A 239 14.47 6.94 11.43
N ALA A 240 15.45 6.30 10.78
CA ALA A 240 16.28 5.26 11.40
C ALA A 240 17.06 5.79 12.62
N GLN A 241 17.64 7.00 12.51
CA GLN A 241 18.38 7.63 13.59
C GLN A 241 17.50 7.99 14.78
N ALA A 242 16.29 8.53 14.52
CA ALA A 242 15.37 8.92 15.58
C ALA A 242 14.71 7.72 16.27
N SER A 243 14.72 6.54 15.64
CA SER A 243 14.01 5.35 16.11
C SER A 243 14.95 4.13 16.23
N PRO A 244 15.97 4.17 17.13
CA PRO A 244 17.01 3.15 17.22
C PRO A 244 16.50 1.75 17.61
N GLN A 245 15.28 1.65 18.15
CA GLN A 245 14.62 0.38 18.48
C GLN A 245 14.15 -0.40 17.25
N ILE A 246 14.01 0.27 16.09
CA ILE A 246 13.55 -0.37 14.87
C ILE A 246 14.67 -1.24 14.31
N THR A 247 14.34 -2.51 14.10
CA THR A 247 15.26 -3.48 13.53
C THR A 247 15.10 -3.64 12.03
N HIS A 248 13.94 -3.26 11.45
CA HIS A 248 13.63 -3.45 10.04
C HIS A 248 12.99 -2.22 9.40
N ILE A 249 13.55 -1.76 8.28
CA ILE A 249 12.98 -0.67 7.47
C ILE A 249 12.93 -1.08 6.00
N CYS A 250 11.83 -0.76 5.33
CA CYS A 250 11.66 -0.83 3.89
C CYS A 250 11.55 0.60 3.33
N PRO A 251 12.47 1.09 2.49
CA PRO A 251 12.40 2.47 2.03
C PRO A 251 11.09 2.78 1.29
N ILE A 252 10.70 1.95 0.31
CA ILE A 252 9.53 2.20 -0.55
C ILE A 252 8.68 0.93 -0.62
N SER A 253 7.36 1.08 -0.47
CA SER A 253 6.40 -0.01 -0.70
C SER A 253 6.04 -0.13 -2.18
N GLN A 254 5.99 -1.37 -2.70
CA GLN A 254 5.47 -1.72 -4.03
C GLN A 254 5.92 -0.77 -5.16
N PRO A 255 7.24 -0.54 -5.34
CA PRO A 255 7.78 0.48 -6.26
C PRO A 255 7.27 0.34 -7.70
N VAL A 256 7.12 -0.89 -8.19
CA VAL A 256 6.57 -1.19 -9.53
C VAL A 256 5.10 -0.80 -9.63
N GLY A 257 4.29 -1.19 -8.65
CA GLY A 257 2.88 -0.83 -8.58
C GLY A 257 2.69 0.68 -8.52
N PHE A 258 3.50 1.37 -7.72
CA PHE A 258 3.51 2.84 -7.64
C PHE A 258 3.87 3.48 -8.97
N ALA A 259 5.00 3.14 -9.55
CA ALA A 259 5.45 3.69 -10.82
C ALA A 259 4.42 3.51 -11.95
N HIS A 260 3.85 2.31 -12.08
CA HIS A 260 2.80 2.06 -13.07
C HIS A 260 1.56 2.92 -12.83
N ARG A 261 1.11 3.06 -11.57
CA ARG A 261 -0.08 3.86 -11.27
C ARG A 261 0.13 5.34 -11.50
N VAL A 262 1.29 5.90 -11.11
CA VAL A 262 1.61 7.31 -11.40
C VAL A 262 1.79 7.53 -12.91
N SER A 263 2.43 6.61 -13.64
CA SER A 263 2.58 6.73 -15.10
C SER A 263 1.24 6.75 -15.86
N ARG A 264 0.23 6.05 -15.33
CA ARG A 264 -1.15 6.07 -15.83
C ARG A 264 -1.98 7.24 -15.29
N GLY A 265 -1.39 8.08 -14.44
CA GLY A 265 -2.07 9.19 -13.77
C GLY A 265 -3.17 8.78 -12.80
N SER A 266 -3.12 7.55 -12.30
CA SER A 266 -4.14 6.99 -11.40
C SER A 266 -3.87 7.25 -9.91
N LEU A 267 -2.68 7.73 -9.56
CA LEU A 267 -2.27 8.11 -8.20
C LEU A 267 -1.42 9.38 -8.21
N PRO A 268 -1.41 10.19 -7.13
CA PRO A 268 -0.56 11.37 -7.02
C PRO A 268 0.92 11.06 -7.34
N PRO A 269 1.64 11.95 -8.06
CA PRO A 269 1.23 13.26 -8.59
C PRO A 269 0.36 13.22 -9.87
N PHE A 270 -0.32 12.11 -10.17
CA PHE A 270 -1.29 11.93 -11.25
C PHE A 270 -0.74 12.09 -12.68
N LYS A 271 0.58 12.11 -12.81
CA LYS A 271 1.36 11.81 -14.02
C LYS A 271 2.84 11.92 -13.67
N ILE A 272 3.70 11.17 -14.35
CA ILE A 272 5.14 11.47 -14.40
C ILE A 272 5.46 12.17 -15.72
N ASN A 273 6.43 13.10 -15.72
CA ASN A 273 6.89 13.77 -16.94
C ASN A 273 8.10 13.09 -17.59
N ILE A 274 8.41 11.86 -17.15
CA ILE A 274 9.53 11.06 -17.64
C ILE A 274 9.04 9.67 -18.06
N ALA A 275 9.90 8.90 -18.75
CA ALA A 275 9.58 7.53 -19.11
C ALA A 275 9.41 6.65 -17.85
N LEU A 276 8.48 5.69 -17.88
CA LEU A 276 8.29 4.74 -16.77
C LEU A 276 9.59 4.03 -16.36
N ALA A 277 10.41 3.64 -17.35
CA ALA A 277 11.69 3.00 -17.09
C ALA A 277 12.67 3.92 -16.34
N GLU A 278 12.68 5.21 -16.65
CA GLU A 278 13.50 6.21 -15.97
C GLU A 278 12.99 6.48 -14.55
N TYR A 279 11.66 6.52 -14.37
CA TYR A 279 11.05 6.68 -13.05
C TYR A 279 11.35 5.48 -12.14
N LEU A 280 11.24 4.26 -12.67
CA LEU A 280 11.63 3.04 -11.95
C LEU A 280 13.12 3.02 -11.62
N LYS A 281 13.99 3.51 -12.52
CA LYS A 281 15.43 3.66 -12.25
C LYS A 281 15.67 4.64 -11.09
N ASN A 282 14.99 5.79 -11.09
CA ASN A 282 15.11 6.77 -10.01
C ASN A 282 14.59 6.23 -8.66
N ILE A 283 13.45 5.53 -8.66
CA ILE A 283 12.93 4.82 -7.47
C ILE A 283 13.95 3.79 -6.96
N THR A 284 14.53 2.99 -7.85
CA THR A 284 15.55 1.99 -7.49
C THR A 284 16.77 2.67 -6.87
N ASN A 285 17.28 3.73 -7.51
CA ASN A 285 18.39 4.52 -6.99
C ASN A 285 18.10 5.11 -5.61
N ALA A 286 16.87 5.60 -5.37
CA ALA A 286 16.45 6.13 -4.09
C ALA A 286 16.45 5.06 -2.99
N GLN A 287 15.97 3.84 -3.28
CA GLN A 287 16.03 2.73 -2.34
C GLN A 287 17.47 2.31 -2.01
N VAL A 288 18.33 2.23 -3.04
CA VAL A 288 19.76 1.90 -2.88
C VAL A 288 20.48 2.93 -2.01
N GLN A 289 20.29 4.22 -2.28
CA GLN A 289 20.89 5.29 -1.47
C GLN A 289 20.34 5.30 -0.05
N ALA A 290 19.02 5.13 0.14
CA ALA A 290 18.42 5.02 1.46
C ALA A 290 19.02 3.87 2.26
N CYS A 291 19.23 2.72 1.63
CA CYS A 291 19.87 1.57 2.24
C CYS A 291 21.29 1.90 2.73
N GLN A 292 22.10 2.53 1.89
CA GLN A 292 23.46 2.94 2.23
C GLN A 292 23.48 3.93 3.41
N GLU A 293 22.66 4.97 3.36
CA GLU A 293 22.61 5.98 4.43
C GLU A 293 22.12 5.40 5.76
N MET A 294 21.09 4.56 5.74
CA MET A 294 20.59 3.91 6.95
C MET A 294 21.62 2.94 7.56
N LYS A 295 22.37 2.20 6.72
CA LYS A 295 23.44 1.29 7.19
C LYS A 295 24.64 2.02 7.77
N LYS A 296 24.92 3.27 7.36
CA LYS A 296 25.94 4.12 8.00
C LYS A 296 25.55 4.48 9.44
N ILE A 297 24.26 4.68 9.69
CA ILE A 297 23.74 5.01 11.04
C ILE A 297 23.74 3.76 11.91
N ASN A 298 23.21 2.66 11.40
CA ASN A 298 23.14 1.39 12.12
C ASN A 298 23.47 0.23 11.17
N PRO A 299 24.70 -0.31 11.20
CA PRO A 299 25.09 -1.43 10.35
C PRO A 299 24.23 -2.70 10.56
N ASN A 300 23.63 -2.85 11.76
CA ASN A 300 22.79 -3.99 12.12
C ASN A 300 21.33 -3.83 11.69
N LEU A 301 20.90 -2.63 11.30
CA LEU A 301 19.54 -2.38 10.84
C LEU A 301 19.26 -3.20 9.58
N LYS A 302 18.19 -3.99 9.58
CA LYS A 302 17.77 -4.78 8.42
C LYS A 302 17.02 -3.90 7.43
N VAL A 303 17.57 -3.74 6.23
CA VAL A 303 16.91 -2.98 5.17
C VAL A 303 16.29 -3.96 4.18
N LEU A 304 14.99 -3.80 3.93
CA LEU A 304 14.24 -4.65 3.01
C LEU A 304 13.96 -3.91 1.70
N MET A 305 13.97 -4.63 0.58
CA MET A 305 13.51 -4.10 -0.71
C MET A 305 12.13 -4.62 -1.02
N SER A 306 11.17 -3.74 -1.31
CA SER A 306 9.81 -4.17 -1.61
C SER A 306 9.66 -4.60 -3.06
N HIS A 307 8.89 -5.67 -3.27
CA HIS A 307 8.41 -6.06 -4.58
C HIS A 307 6.99 -6.60 -4.50
N GLN A 308 6.17 -6.29 -5.51
CA GLN A 308 4.86 -6.87 -5.69
C GLN A 308 4.94 -7.87 -6.84
N TRP A 309 5.26 -9.13 -6.52
CA TRP A 309 5.38 -10.15 -7.56
C TRP A 309 3.99 -10.59 -8.00
N LYS A 310 3.66 -10.41 -9.28
CA LYS A 310 2.39 -10.86 -9.85
C LYS A 310 2.64 -11.95 -10.88
N PRO A 311 2.22 -13.20 -10.62
CA PRO A 311 2.26 -14.22 -11.65
C PRO A 311 1.43 -13.79 -12.86
N MET A 312 1.98 -13.95 -14.06
CA MET A 312 1.31 -13.64 -15.32
C MET A 312 0.86 -14.94 -15.96
N LYS A 313 -0.45 -15.13 -16.13
CA LYS A 313 -1.06 -16.41 -16.53
C LYS A 313 -1.88 -16.26 -17.80
N PRO A 314 -1.87 -17.25 -18.72
CA PRO A 314 -2.83 -17.28 -19.81
C PRO A 314 -4.23 -17.51 -19.23
N LEU A 315 -5.25 -16.83 -19.79
CA LEU A 315 -6.63 -17.06 -19.38
C LEU A 315 -7.12 -18.43 -19.84
N HIS A 316 -6.73 -18.83 -21.06
CA HIS A 316 -7.20 -20.08 -21.64
C HIS A 316 -6.30 -21.28 -21.28
N GLY A 317 -6.88 -22.48 -21.30
CA GLY A 317 -6.14 -23.73 -21.11
C GLY A 317 -5.34 -24.15 -22.34
N ILE A 318 -4.47 -25.15 -22.18
CA ILE A 318 -3.50 -25.63 -23.20
C ILE A 318 -4.12 -26.08 -24.53
N PHE A 319 -5.41 -26.41 -24.57
CA PHE A 319 -6.12 -26.85 -25.77
C PHE A 319 -6.76 -25.70 -26.56
N SER A 320 -6.74 -24.47 -26.03
CA SER A 320 -7.23 -23.29 -26.74
C SER A 320 -6.21 -22.86 -27.80
N PRO A 321 -6.65 -22.47 -29.01
CA PRO A 321 -5.76 -21.89 -30.02
C PRO A 321 -5.10 -20.58 -29.54
N TRP A 322 -5.67 -19.91 -28.53
CA TRP A 322 -5.14 -18.67 -27.95
C TRP A 322 -3.99 -18.89 -26.95
N TYR A 323 -3.83 -20.10 -26.41
CA TYR A 323 -2.89 -20.37 -25.31
C TYR A 323 -1.45 -19.99 -25.64
N ALA A 324 -0.97 -20.33 -26.84
CA ALA A 324 0.40 -20.04 -27.25
C ALA A 324 0.67 -18.52 -27.31
N LEU A 325 -0.28 -17.75 -27.86
CA LEU A 325 -0.19 -16.30 -27.92
C LEU A 325 -0.24 -15.69 -26.51
N GLU A 326 -1.19 -16.11 -25.67
CA GLU A 326 -1.32 -15.62 -24.30
C GLU A 326 -0.08 -15.92 -23.47
N LYS A 327 0.51 -17.10 -23.62
CA LYS A 327 1.76 -17.47 -22.93
C LYS A 327 2.93 -16.58 -23.33
N LEU A 328 3.04 -16.22 -24.62
CA LEU A 328 4.03 -15.24 -25.08
C LEU A 328 3.79 -13.87 -24.45
N ILE A 329 2.54 -13.40 -24.44
CA ILE A 329 2.15 -12.13 -23.83
C ILE A 329 2.46 -12.13 -22.33
N CYS A 330 2.13 -13.21 -21.62
CA CYS A 330 2.46 -13.37 -20.21
C CYS A 330 3.96 -13.31 -19.96
N THR A 331 4.77 -13.92 -20.82
CA THR A 331 6.24 -13.86 -20.72
C THR A 331 6.77 -12.44 -20.90
N ILE A 332 6.20 -11.68 -21.85
CA ILE A 332 6.55 -10.27 -22.06
C ILE A 332 6.13 -9.44 -20.84
N ALA A 333 4.89 -9.60 -20.37
CA ALA A 333 4.35 -8.89 -19.22
C ALA A 333 5.15 -9.17 -17.94
N ASP A 334 5.54 -10.43 -17.70
CA ASP A 334 6.36 -10.84 -16.56
C ASP A 334 7.74 -10.19 -16.60
N ARG A 335 8.40 -10.21 -17.78
CA ARG A 335 9.69 -9.52 -17.96
C ARG A 335 9.59 -8.02 -17.73
N MET A 336 8.49 -7.39 -18.14
CA MET A 336 8.29 -5.94 -17.97
C MET A 336 7.96 -5.57 -16.51
N TYR A 337 7.07 -6.32 -15.87
CA TYR A 337 6.54 -5.98 -14.54
C TYR A 337 7.43 -6.52 -13.41
N ASN A 338 7.72 -7.83 -13.42
CA ASN A 338 8.53 -8.48 -12.39
C ASN A 338 10.03 -8.38 -12.74
N GLY A 339 10.40 -8.84 -13.94
CA GLY A 339 11.80 -9.03 -14.35
C GLY A 339 12.62 -7.74 -14.45
N ALA A 340 12.06 -6.65 -14.97
CA ALA A 340 12.78 -5.40 -15.17
C ALA A 340 13.24 -4.79 -13.84
N PHE A 341 12.36 -4.76 -12.83
CA PHE A 341 12.68 -4.26 -11.51
C PHE A 341 13.68 -5.15 -10.77
N VAL A 342 13.50 -6.48 -10.84
CA VAL A 342 14.47 -7.44 -10.29
C VAL A 342 15.85 -7.22 -10.90
N LYS A 343 15.95 -7.06 -12.22
CA LYS A 343 17.22 -6.81 -12.92
C LYS A 343 17.91 -5.52 -12.45
N MET A 344 17.13 -4.49 -12.08
CA MET A 344 17.65 -3.24 -11.53
C MET A 344 18.15 -3.40 -10.08
N LEU A 345 17.50 -4.23 -9.26
CA LEU A 345 17.89 -4.46 -7.87
C LEU A 345 19.04 -5.47 -7.70
N GLN A 346 19.13 -6.48 -8.56
CA GLN A 346 20.05 -7.60 -8.37
C GLN A 346 21.54 -7.20 -8.25
N PRO A 347 22.07 -6.22 -9.01
CA PRO A 347 23.44 -5.72 -8.80
C PRO A 347 23.71 -5.12 -7.42
N HIS A 348 22.65 -4.80 -6.67
CA HIS A 348 22.69 -4.17 -5.35
C HIS A 348 22.27 -5.11 -4.23
N GLN A 349 22.17 -6.42 -4.50
CA GLN A 349 21.67 -7.39 -3.52
C GLN A 349 22.44 -7.38 -2.21
N ASP A 350 23.74 -7.10 -2.22
CA ASP A 350 24.57 -7.10 -1.02
C ASP A 350 24.29 -5.93 -0.08
N LEU A 351 23.57 -4.90 -0.54
CA LEU A 351 23.22 -3.75 0.29
C LEU A 351 22.05 -4.03 1.23
N PHE A 352 21.11 -4.90 0.84
CA PHE A 352 19.88 -5.15 1.60
C PHE A 352 19.82 -6.57 2.18
N ASP A 353 19.06 -6.73 3.25
CA ASP A 353 19.01 -7.96 4.03
C ASP A 353 17.88 -8.91 3.61
N GLY A 354 16.80 -8.37 3.05
CA GLY A 354 15.63 -9.17 2.67
C GLY A 354 14.71 -8.52 1.63
N ILE A 355 13.69 -9.27 1.23
CA ILE A 355 12.63 -8.84 0.32
C ILE A 355 11.31 -8.68 1.11
N ALA A 356 10.74 -7.50 1.03
CA ALA A 356 9.39 -7.19 1.47
C ALA A 356 8.40 -7.50 0.33
N LEU A 357 7.94 -8.74 0.25
CA LEU A 357 7.10 -9.28 -0.81
C LEU A 357 5.61 -9.01 -0.57
N SER A 358 4.95 -8.35 -1.51
CA SER A 358 3.49 -8.28 -1.57
C SER A 358 2.95 -9.36 -2.49
N ILE A 359 2.00 -10.17 -2.01
CA ILE A 359 1.39 -11.27 -2.78
C ILE A 359 -0.08 -10.99 -3.02
N TYR A 360 -0.44 -10.99 -4.31
CA TYR A 360 -1.79 -10.78 -4.81
C TYR A 360 -2.13 -11.85 -5.87
N PRO A 361 -3.42 -11.97 -6.28
CA PRO A 361 -3.80 -12.87 -7.35
C PRO A 361 -2.98 -12.65 -8.64
N ALA A 362 -2.84 -13.71 -9.41
CA ALA A 362 -2.26 -13.64 -10.75
C ALA A 362 -3.06 -12.70 -11.68
N LEU A 363 -2.39 -12.15 -12.68
CA LEU A 363 -3.03 -11.48 -13.80
C LEU A 363 -3.22 -12.47 -14.94
N TYR A 364 -4.48 -12.68 -15.34
CA TYR A 364 -4.87 -13.60 -16.41
C TYR A 364 -5.04 -12.84 -17.72
N PHE A 365 -4.34 -13.22 -18.77
CA PHE A 365 -4.34 -12.52 -20.04
C PHE A 365 -5.28 -13.17 -21.05
N ASN A 366 -6.26 -12.40 -21.54
CA ASN A 366 -7.05 -12.70 -22.73
C ASN A 366 -6.49 -11.90 -23.90
N GLY A 367 -5.58 -12.49 -24.67
CA GLY A 367 -4.70 -11.72 -25.56
C GLY A 367 -3.93 -10.64 -24.79
N TRP A 368 -4.01 -9.38 -25.22
CA TRP A 368 -3.30 -8.25 -24.59
C TRP A 368 -4.03 -7.62 -23.41
N VAL A 369 -5.25 -8.09 -23.10
CA VAL A 369 -6.06 -7.54 -22.04
C VAL A 369 -5.81 -8.34 -20.77
N PRO A 370 -5.13 -7.77 -19.75
CA PRO A 370 -5.07 -8.40 -18.45
C PRO A 370 -6.45 -8.37 -17.81
N SER A 371 -6.83 -9.48 -17.20
CA SER A 371 -8.00 -9.68 -16.38
C SER A 371 -7.54 -10.19 -15.01
N GLY A 372 -8.39 -9.99 -14.01
CA GLY A 372 -8.05 -10.24 -12.62
C GLY A 372 -8.28 -8.98 -11.81
N ASP A 373 -8.93 -9.16 -10.67
CA ASP A 373 -9.18 -8.08 -9.74
C ASP A 373 -8.23 -8.21 -8.58
N ASN A 374 -7.56 -7.12 -8.25
CA ASN A 374 -6.70 -7.11 -7.09
C ASN A 374 -7.63 -7.21 -5.88
N CYS A 375 -7.43 -8.23 -5.06
CA CYS A 375 -8.13 -8.43 -3.80
C CYS A 375 -9.57 -9.00 -3.88
N ALA A 376 -10.13 -9.40 -5.02
CA ALA A 376 -11.52 -9.92 -5.09
C ALA A 376 -11.74 -11.36 -4.54
N GLY A 377 -10.86 -11.83 -3.65
CA GLY A 377 -10.96 -13.14 -3.00
C GLY A 377 -10.71 -14.38 -3.87
N ASN A 378 -10.57 -14.23 -5.18
CA ASN A 378 -10.08 -15.29 -6.06
C ASN A 378 -8.57 -15.40 -5.97
N PHE A 379 -8.08 -16.03 -4.89
CA PHE A 379 -6.66 -16.20 -4.64
C PHE A 379 -6.26 -17.67 -4.71
N SER A 380 -5.19 -17.95 -5.45
CA SER A 380 -4.67 -19.30 -5.69
C SER A 380 -3.43 -19.54 -4.84
N ALA A 381 -3.42 -20.66 -4.09
CA ALA A 381 -2.25 -21.10 -3.34
C ALA A 381 -1.03 -21.32 -4.26
N ASP A 382 -1.26 -21.83 -5.47
CA ASP A 382 -0.22 -22.08 -6.46
C ASP A 382 0.41 -20.76 -6.95
N ASP A 383 -0.41 -19.72 -7.16
CA ASP A 383 0.06 -18.41 -7.60
C ASP A 383 0.88 -17.72 -6.51
N ALA A 384 0.44 -17.84 -5.24
CA ALA A 384 1.18 -17.31 -4.10
C ALA A 384 2.51 -18.03 -3.87
N LEU A 385 2.50 -19.36 -3.96
CA LEU A 385 3.71 -20.15 -3.86
C LEU A 385 4.67 -19.83 -5.02
N GLU A 386 4.16 -19.67 -6.23
CA GLU A 386 4.98 -19.23 -7.37
C GLU A 386 5.64 -17.88 -7.12
N ALA A 387 4.90 -16.88 -6.63
CA ALA A 387 5.46 -15.57 -6.30
C ALA A 387 6.63 -15.66 -5.30
N ILE A 388 6.47 -16.50 -4.27
CA ILE A 388 7.51 -16.77 -3.26
C ILE A 388 8.71 -17.47 -3.89
N MET A 389 8.49 -18.56 -4.63
CA MET A 389 9.56 -19.36 -5.22
C MET A 389 10.35 -18.58 -6.27
N GLN A 390 9.67 -17.75 -7.07
CA GLN A 390 10.33 -16.86 -8.02
C GLN A 390 11.19 -15.81 -7.30
N THR A 391 10.66 -15.19 -6.25
CA THR A 391 11.42 -14.25 -5.40
C THR A 391 12.66 -14.92 -4.83
N HIS A 392 12.52 -16.11 -4.23
CA HIS A 392 13.65 -16.88 -3.70
C HIS A 392 14.66 -17.25 -4.79
N THR A 393 14.21 -17.66 -5.97
CA THR A 393 15.10 -17.99 -7.10
C THR A 393 15.95 -16.79 -7.53
N LYS A 394 15.39 -15.57 -7.46
CA LYS A 394 16.11 -14.33 -7.81
C LYS A 394 17.01 -13.82 -6.69
N PHE A 395 16.65 -14.12 -5.44
CA PHE A 395 17.34 -13.66 -4.24
C PHE A 395 17.53 -14.82 -3.23
N PRO A 396 18.34 -15.85 -3.58
CA PRO A 396 18.35 -17.13 -2.84
C PRO A 396 18.85 -17.02 -1.41
N THR A 397 19.65 -15.99 -1.11
CA THR A 397 20.25 -15.76 0.21
C THR A 397 19.48 -14.73 1.04
N LYS A 398 18.35 -14.22 0.54
CA LYS A 398 17.60 -13.14 1.17
C LYS A 398 16.41 -13.68 1.93
N ASP A 399 16.19 -13.11 3.10
CA ASP A 399 14.98 -13.36 3.89
C ASP A 399 13.76 -12.77 3.18
N ILE A 400 12.62 -13.46 3.22
CA ILE A 400 11.37 -13.03 2.61
C ILE A 400 10.35 -12.71 3.71
N TYR A 401 9.73 -11.54 3.60
CA TYR A 401 8.66 -11.07 4.48
C TYR A 401 7.43 -10.83 3.60
N ILE A 402 6.31 -11.50 3.87
CA ILE A 402 5.06 -11.26 3.13
C ILE A 402 4.40 -10.03 3.71
N VAL A 403 4.76 -8.84 3.22
CA VAL A 403 4.40 -7.55 3.84
C VAL A 403 3.03 -7.02 3.44
N GLU A 404 2.40 -7.62 2.44
CA GLU A 404 1.08 -7.19 2.01
C GLU A 404 0.35 -8.33 1.30
N THR A 405 -0.74 -8.77 1.89
CA THR A 405 -1.64 -9.75 1.30
C THR A 405 -3.01 -9.64 1.96
N GLY A 406 -4.08 -9.80 1.20
CA GLY A 406 -5.44 -9.62 1.71
C GLY A 406 -6.50 -9.98 0.68
N CYS A 407 -7.74 -10.14 1.17
CA CYS A 407 -8.91 -10.53 0.41
C CYS A 407 -10.08 -9.60 0.74
N ASN A 408 -10.38 -8.67 -0.16
CA ASN A 408 -11.51 -7.77 -0.03
C ASN A 408 -12.80 -8.49 -0.42
N THR A 409 -13.51 -8.94 0.61
CA THR A 409 -14.79 -9.64 0.51
C THR A 409 -15.63 -9.29 1.73
N ALA A 410 -16.95 -9.32 1.61
CA ALA A 410 -17.84 -9.21 2.77
C ALA A 410 -18.01 -10.54 3.51
N ASP A 411 -17.65 -11.67 2.87
CA ASP A 411 -17.81 -13.00 3.44
C ASP A 411 -16.67 -13.34 4.42
N PRO A 412 -16.96 -13.48 5.73
CA PRO A 412 -15.94 -13.79 6.73
C PRO A 412 -15.30 -15.17 6.52
N GLU A 413 -16.02 -16.15 5.97
CA GLU A 413 -15.46 -17.50 5.76
C GLU A 413 -14.42 -17.50 4.64
N THR A 414 -14.66 -16.74 3.56
CA THR A 414 -13.64 -16.49 2.54
C THR A 414 -12.39 -15.80 3.13
N LYS A 415 -12.55 -14.84 4.06
CA LYS A 415 -11.38 -14.21 4.73
C LYS A 415 -10.58 -15.22 5.56
N LYS A 416 -11.26 -16.11 6.31
CA LYS A 416 -10.59 -17.18 7.08
C LYS A 416 -9.84 -18.14 6.17
N ALA A 417 -10.50 -18.65 5.14
CA ALA A 417 -9.89 -19.55 4.16
C ALA A 417 -8.66 -18.91 3.49
N PHE A 418 -8.68 -17.60 3.24
CA PHE A 418 -7.54 -16.86 2.74
C PHE A 418 -6.37 -16.80 3.75
N ILE A 419 -6.64 -16.59 5.04
CA ILE A 419 -5.61 -16.62 6.09
C ILE A 419 -4.95 -18.00 6.12
N ASP A 420 -5.75 -19.05 6.16
CA ASP A 420 -5.28 -20.43 6.25
C ASP A 420 -4.42 -20.82 5.05
N MET A 421 -4.90 -20.52 3.85
CA MET A 421 -4.16 -20.77 2.62
C MET A 421 -2.83 -20.01 2.60
N THR A 422 -2.81 -18.75 3.05
CA THR A 422 -1.58 -17.94 3.06
C THR A 422 -0.54 -18.53 4.02
N LEU A 423 -0.97 -18.93 5.22
CA LEU A 423 -0.11 -19.60 6.20
C LEU A 423 0.37 -20.96 5.69
N HIS A 424 -0.51 -21.71 5.02
CA HIS A 424 -0.19 -22.98 4.38
C HIS A 424 0.91 -22.85 3.32
N VAL A 425 0.78 -21.87 2.43
CA VAL A 425 1.78 -21.58 1.40
C VAL A 425 3.13 -21.20 2.04
N CYS A 426 3.12 -20.43 3.13
CA CYS A 426 4.35 -20.10 3.87
C CYS A 426 5.04 -21.34 4.44
N LYS A 427 4.29 -22.29 4.99
CA LYS A 427 4.83 -23.58 5.46
C LYS A 427 5.45 -24.38 4.32
N ILE A 428 4.73 -24.57 3.22
CA ILE A 428 5.24 -25.31 2.06
C ILE A 428 6.56 -24.70 1.56
N ALA A 429 6.65 -23.38 1.49
CA ALA A 429 7.87 -22.72 1.05
C ALA A 429 9.02 -22.93 2.05
N ARG A 430 8.77 -22.91 3.36
CA ARG A 430 9.78 -23.20 4.39
C ARG A 430 10.24 -24.65 4.37
N GLU A 431 9.36 -25.60 4.12
CA GLU A 431 9.70 -27.01 3.87
C GLU A 431 10.59 -27.17 2.63
N LYS A 432 10.52 -26.23 1.69
CA LYS A 432 11.41 -26.12 0.52
C LYS A 432 12.67 -25.29 0.80
N ASN A 433 13.00 -25.05 2.08
CA ASN A 433 14.14 -24.27 2.54
C ASN A 433 14.12 -22.79 2.12
N VAL A 434 12.95 -22.22 1.83
CA VAL A 434 12.81 -20.77 1.60
C VAL A 434 12.76 -20.05 2.96
N SER A 435 13.60 -19.03 3.13
CA SER A 435 13.72 -18.26 4.38
C SER A 435 12.58 -17.24 4.53
N ILE A 436 11.36 -17.70 4.77
CA ILE A 436 10.21 -16.83 5.07
C ILE A 436 10.16 -16.50 6.56
N LYS A 437 10.15 -15.21 6.91
CA LYS A 437 10.20 -14.71 8.29
C LYS A 437 8.87 -14.27 8.86
N GLY A 438 7.88 -14.00 8.02
CA GLY A 438 6.54 -13.68 8.49
C GLY A 438 5.59 -13.20 7.42
N VAL A 439 4.34 -13.02 7.82
CA VAL A 439 3.24 -12.50 7.01
C VAL A 439 2.50 -11.37 7.73
N TYR A 440 2.20 -10.32 6.98
CA TYR A 440 1.49 -9.13 7.41
C TYR A 440 0.26 -8.98 6.53
N PHE A 441 -0.89 -9.34 7.08
CA PHE A 441 -2.17 -9.16 6.42
C PHE A 441 -2.50 -7.67 6.28
N TRP A 442 -2.99 -7.31 5.10
CA TRP A 442 -3.15 -5.92 4.72
C TRP A 442 -4.39 -5.29 5.34
N GLY A 443 -4.18 -4.15 6.01
CA GLY A 443 -5.19 -3.36 6.71
C GLY A 443 -5.19 -3.63 8.22
N GLN A 444 -5.30 -2.56 9.00
CA GLN A 444 -5.64 -2.64 10.43
C GLN A 444 -7.11 -2.34 10.69
N THR A 445 -7.66 -1.33 10.01
CA THR A 445 -9.05 -0.91 10.17
C THR A 445 -9.73 -0.78 8.81
N ASN A 446 -11.02 -1.12 8.75
CA ASN A 446 -11.88 -0.90 7.59
C ASN A 446 -12.51 0.50 7.61
N ASP A 447 -12.16 1.32 8.61
CA ASP A 447 -12.73 2.64 8.83
C ASP A 447 -12.50 3.55 7.61
N PRO A 448 -13.55 3.95 6.86
CA PRO A 448 -13.39 4.76 5.66
C PRO A 448 -12.85 6.16 5.97
N GLU A 449 -12.90 6.61 7.23
CA GLU A 449 -12.31 7.87 7.66
C GLU A 449 -10.76 7.80 7.64
N PHE A 450 -10.21 6.63 7.98
CA PHE A 450 -8.75 6.42 8.14
C PHE A 450 -8.15 5.50 7.09
N TYR A 451 -8.95 4.80 6.30
CA TYR A 451 -8.45 3.84 5.35
C TYR A 451 -9.39 3.72 4.16
N SER A 452 -8.83 3.93 2.96
CA SER A 452 -9.57 3.77 1.71
C SER A 452 -8.73 3.04 0.69
N GLU A 453 -9.17 1.83 0.33
CA GLU A 453 -8.54 1.07 -0.72
C GLU A 453 -9.06 1.52 -2.08
N TRP A 454 -8.15 1.98 -2.94
CA TRP A 454 -8.50 2.56 -4.25
C TRP A 454 -9.20 1.59 -5.21
N ASN A 455 -9.06 0.27 -4.97
CA ASN A 455 -9.60 -0.82 -5.79
C ASN A 455 -10.59 -1.71 -5.03
N LEU A 456 -11.26 -1.20 -4.00
CA LEU A 456 -12.28 -1.97 -3.29
C LEU A 456 -13.44 -2.36 -4.25
N PRO A 457 -13.69 -3.66 -4.50
CA PRO A 457 -14.83 -4.08 -5.31
C PRO A 457 -16.16 -3.60 -4.73
N GLN A 458 -17.15 -3.31 -5.58
CA GLN A 458 -18.47 -2.88 -5.12
C GLN A 458 -19.10 -3.97 -4.23
N GLY A 459 -19.59 -3.57 -3.05
CA GLY A 459 -20.22 -4.47 -2.08
C GLY A 459 -19.24 -5.34 -1.28
N SER A 460 -17.92 -5.16 -1.45
CA SER A 460 -16.92 -5.83 -0.62
C SER A 460 -16.56 -5.00 0.62
N THR A 461 -15.90 -5.63 1.58
CA THR A 461 -15.26 -4.96 2.72
C THR A 461 -13.76 -5.17 2.66
N ASN A 462 -13.00 -4.23 3.20
CA ASN A 462 -11.56 -4.36 3.35
C ASN A 462 -11.21 -5.59 4.22
N PHE A 463 -10.00 -6.12 4.09
CA PHE A 463 -9.56 -7.32 4.82
C PHE A 463 -9.28 -7.09 6.32
N ALA A 464 -9.34 -5.85 6.80
CA ALA A 464 -8.80 -5.49 8.09
C ALA A 464 -9.56 -6.13 9.28
N PRO A 465 -8.86 -6.40 10.40
CA PRO A 465 -9.43 -7.07 11.57
C PRO A 465 -10.41 -6.23 12.39
N PHE A 466 -10.41 -4.90 12.22
CA PHE A 466 -11.31 -3.97 12.91
C PHE A 466 -12.14 -3.19 11.89
N ASP A 467 -13.39 -2.91 12.21
CA ASP A 467 -14.28 -2.14 11.31
C ASP A 467 -14.17 -0.64 11.51
N LYS A 468 -13.72 -0.19 12.69
CA LYS A 468 -13.61 1.23 13.05
C LYS A 468 -12.36 1.50 13.89
N LEU A 469 -11.81 2.70 13.75
CA LEU A 469 -10.79 3.22 14.66
C LEU A 469 -11.44 4.20 15.65
N ASP A 470 -12.07 3.65 16.69
CA ASP A 470 -12.79 4.44 17.71
C ASP A 470 -11.94 4.56 19.00
N PRO A 471 -11.42 5.76 19.35
CA PRO A 471 -10.67 5.93 20.59
C PRO A 471 -11.45 5.64 21.87
N ALA A 472 -12.79 5.79 21.87
CA ALA A 472 -13.61 5.51 23.03
C ALA A 472 -13.84 4.00 23.22
N ASN A 473 -13.78 3.23 22.13
CA ASN A 473 -13.91 1.78 22.16
C ASN A 473 -12.97 1.09 21.14
N PRO A 474 -11.64 1.14 21.35
CA PRO A 474 -10.67 0.73 20.33
C PRO A 474 -10.85 -0.69 19.80
N CYS A 475 -11.27 -1.61 20.67
CA CYS A 475 -11.39 -3.03 20.36
C CYS A 475 -12.83 -3.47 20.10
N GLY A 476 -13.82 -2.59 20.33
CA GLY A 476 -15.23 -2.95 20.19
C GLY A 476 -15.71 -3.10 18.75
N SER A 477 -14.88 -2.72 17.78
CA SER A 477 -15.12 -2.88 16.35
C SER A 477 -14.44 -4.12 15.75
N VAL A 478 -13.89 -5.03 16.56
CA VAL A 478 -13.28 -6.27 16.03
C VAL A 478 -14.32 -7.09 15.27
N ASN A 479 -13.98 -7.49 14.05
CA ASN A 479 -14.86 -8.31 13.21
C ASN A 479 -14.47 -9.80 13.26
N ALA A 480 -15.21 -10.65 12.53
CA ALA A 480 -14.99 -12.09 12.54
C ALA A 480 -13.57 -12.50 12.11
N SER A 481 -12.97 -11.80 11.13
CA SER A 481 -11.57 -12.02 10.73
C SER A 481 -10.58 -11.60 11.82
N GLY A 482 -10.87 -10.51 12.55
CA GLY A 482 -10.05 -10.07 13.69
C GLY A 482 -10.06 -11.04 14.86
N LEU A 483 -11.23 -11.60 15.20
CA LEU A 483 -11.35 -12.66 16.21
C LEU A 483 -10.59 -13.92 15.81
N TYR A 484 -10.68 -14.30 14.53
CA TYR A 484 -9.94 -15.45 14.02
C TYR A 484 -8.42 -15.23 14.04
N LEU A 485 -7.94 -14.07 13.61
CA LEU A 485 -6.52 -13.71 13.73
C LEU A 485 -6.06 -13.71 15.20
N GLN A 486 -6.88 -13.20 16.11
CA GLN A 486 -6.58 -13.22 17.53
C GLN A 486 -6.45 -14.66 18.07
N GLU A 487 -7.31 -15.59 17.65
CA GLU A 487 -7.21 -17.01 18.01
C GLU A 487 -5.87 -17.60 17.56
N ILE A 488 -5.47 -17.35 16.31
CA ILE A 488 -4.20 -17.81 15.75
C ILE A 488 -3.02 -17.24 16.54
N LEU A 489 -3.02 -15.94 16.82
CA LEU A 489 -1.92 -15.25 17.48
C LEU A 489 -1.79 -15.55 18.98
N LYS A 490 -2.85 -16.05 19.62
CA LYS A 490 -2.84 -16.49 21.02
C LYS A 490 -2.49 -17.97 21.19
N ALA A 491 -2.50 -18.76 20.11
CA ALA A 491 -2.12 -20.16 20.12
C ALA A 491 -0.60 -20.33 20.19
#